data_AF-A0A6I4ZL59-F1
#
_entry.id   AF-A0A6I4ZL59-F1
#
_cell.length_a   1.000
_cell.length_b   1.000
_cell.length_c   1.000
_cell.angle_alpha   90.00
_cell.angle_beta   90.00
_cell.angle_gamma   90.00
#
_symmetry.space_group_name_H-M   'P 1'
#
loop_
_entity.id
_entity.type
_entity.pdbx_description
1 polymer ?
#
loop_
_entity_poly.entity_id
_entity_poly.type
_entity_poly.pdbx_seq_one_letter_code
_entity_poly.pdbx_strand_id
1 'polypeptide(L)'
;MRGIGTVYPAFEDQVDFYAVGFNEGLDVLSEAQARSDHPGEVATPSAKMISDFNVTRQSTKVAIDANGIIVYRAGYRQGDPAEWESVLKELTAAN
;
A
#
# COMPACT_ATOMS: atom_id res chain seq x y z
N MET A 1 9.12 -4.88 -2.74
CA MET A 1 7.87 -5.67 -2.57
C MET A 1 7.88 -6.73 -3.65
N ARG A 2 7.71 -8.02 -3.35
CA ARG A 2 7.47 -9.02 -4.40
C ARG A 2 5.96 -9.20 -4.54
N GLY A 3 5.47 -9.36 -5.77
CA GLY A 3 4.08 -9.73 -6.06
C GLY A 3 3.12 -8.56 -6.34
N ILE A 4 2.97 -7.59 -5.43
CA ILE A 4 1.92 -6.57 -5.65
C ILE A 4 2.15 -5.71 -6.91
N GLY A 5 3.41 -5.35 -7.21
CA GLY A 5 3.71 -4.54 -8.40
C GLY A 5 3.40 -5.24 -9.73
N THR A 6 3.26 -6.56 -9.76
CA THR A 6 2.86 -7.30 -10.97
C THR A 6 1.34 -7.46 -11.11
N VAL A 7 0.60 -7.27 -10.02
CA VAL A 7 -0.87 -7.49 -9.97
C VAL A 7 -1.63 -6.17 -9.96
N TYR A 8 -1.13 -5.17 -9.23
CA TYR A 8 -1.77 -3.87 -9.04
C TYR A 8 -2.17 -3.15 -10.34
N PRO A 9 -1.38 -3.18 -11.45
CA PRO A 9 -1.79 -2.51 -12.69
C PRO A 9 -3.16 -2.96 -13.25
N ALA A 10 -3.64 -4.16 -12.90
CA ALA A 10 -4.98 -4.61 -13.29
C ALA A 10 -6.13 -4.01 -12.45
N PHE A 11 -5.79 -3.35 -11.34
CA PHE A 11 -6.71 -2.79 -10.36
C PHE A 11 -6.52 -1.27 -10.15
N GLU A 12 -5.62 -0.63 -10.91
CA GLU A 12 -5.24 0.78 -10.72
C GLU A 12 -6.42 1.75 -10.87
N ASP A 13 -7.40 1.42 -11.71
CA ASP A 13 -8.62 2.22 -11.90
C ASP A 13 -9.66 2.03 -10.77
N GLN A 14 -9.44 1.09 -9.85
CA GLN A 14 -10.44 0.67 -8.85
C GLN A 14 -9.92 0.75 -7.40
N VAL A 15 -8.61 0.68 -7.20
CA VAL A 15 -7.99 0.66 -5.88
C VAL A 15 -6.86 1.68 -5.84
N ASP A 16 -6.97 2.65 -4.96
CA ASP A 16 -5.89 3.60 -4.71
C ASP A 16 -4.75 2.94 -3.92
N PHE A 17 -3.51 3.10 -4.38
CA PHE A 17 -2.32 2.66 -3.66
C PHE A 17 -1.44 3.83 -3.25
N TYR A 18 -1.16 3.93 -1.96
CA TYR A 18 -0.26 4.94 -1.40
C TYR A 18 1.02 4.33 -0.80
N ALA A 19 2.17 4.78 -1.28
CA ALA A 19 3.48 4.56 -0.68
C ALA A 19 3.76 5.65 0.37
N VAL A 20 3.56 5.30 1.64
CA VAL A 20 3.69 6.26 2.75
C VAL A 20 5.12 6.23 3.32
N GLY A 21 5.85 7.34 3.19
CA GLY A 21 7.18 7.52 3.76
C GLY A 21 7.15 8.27 5.09
N PHE A 22 7.84 7.76 6.12
CA PHE A 22 7.73 8.27 7.48
C PHE A 22 8.77 9.34 7.84
N ASN A 23 10.01 9.19 7.35
CA ASN A 23 11.12 10.08 7.73
C ASN A 23 11.66 10.91 6.55
N GLU A 24 11.25 10.58 5.34
CA GLU A 24 11.67 11.21 4.11
C GLU A 24 10.69 12.30 3.68
N GLY A 25 11.22 13.39 3.11
CA GLY A 25 10.40 14.42 2.46
C GLY A 25 9.76 13.88 1.16
N LEU A 26 8.66 14.52 0.72
CA LEU A 26 7.97 14.14 -0.52
C LEU A 26 8.85 14.21 -1.77
N ASP A 27 9.84 15.11 -1.78
CA ASP A 27 10.87 15.22 -2.81
C ASP A 27 11.72 13.95 -2.92
N VAL A 28 12.23 13.47 -1.78
CA VAL A 28 13.01 12.22 -1.70
C VAL A 28 12.16 11.01 -2.05
N LEU A 29 10.90 10.98 -1.60
CA LEU A 29 9.96 9.90 -1.92
C LEU A 29 9.61 9.88 -3.40
N SER A 30 9.38 11.04 -4.02
CA SER A 30 9.08 11.15 -5.45
C SER A 30 10.29 10.76 -6.31
N GLU A 31 11.51 11.16 -5.94
CA GLU A 31 12.72 10.68 -6.62
C GLU A 31 12.91 9.17 -6.48
N ALA A 32 12.62 8.61 -5.30
CA ALA A 32 12.68 7.16 -5.08
C ALA A 32 11.60 6.41 -5.89
N GLN A 33 10.41 6.98 -5.99
CA GLN A 33 9.33 6.48 -6.83
C GLN A 33 9.72 6.52 -8.31
N ALA A 34 10.29 7.62 -8.81
CA ALA A 34 10.74 7.72 -10.20
C ALA A 34 11.85 6.71 -10.55
N ARG A 35 12.62 6.25 -9.57
CA ARG A 35 13.66 5.20 -9.72
C ARG A 35 13.14 3.79 -9.48
N SER A 36 11.89 3.65 -9.04
CA SER A 36 11.26 2.38 -8.71
C SER A 36 10.13 2.11 -9.69
N ASP A 37 9.93 0.87 -10.10
CA ASP A 37 8.72 0.46 -10.82
C ASP A 37 7.50 0.38 -9.88
N HIS A 38 7.41 1.28 -8.90
CA HIS A 38 6.36 1.24 -7.90
C HIS A 38 5.14 2.02 -8.39
N PRO A 39 3.97 1.36 -8.54
CA PRO A 39 2.82 1.96 -9.19
C PRO A 39 1.98 2.88 -8.29
N GLY A 40 2.26 2.95 -6.99
CA GLY A 40 1.48 3.74 -6.04
C GLY A 40 1.96 5.17 -5.86
N GLU A 41 1.03 6.10 -5.62
CA GLU A 41 1.31 7.50 -5.29
C GLU A 41 2.10 7.62 -3.98
N VAL A 42 3.05 8.55 -3.91
CA VAL A 42 3.80 8.80 -2.67
C VAL A 42 3.07 9.76 -1.76
N ALA A 43 3.05 9.45 -0.47
CA ALA A 43 2.41 10.29 0.54
C ALA A 43 3.25 10.34 1.83
N THR A 44 2.94 11.33 2.68
CA THR A 44 3.47 11.42 4.05
C THR A 44 2.36 11.09 5.05
N PRO A 45 2.68 10.39 6.14
CA PRO A 45 1.68 10.06 7.15
C PRO A 45 1.27 11.31 7.90
N SER A 46 0.01 11.35 8.35
CA SER A 46 -0.38 12.30 9.40
C SER A 46 0.38 12.00 10.70
N ALA A 47 0.43 12.97 11.62
CA ALA A 47 1.13 12.83 12.89
C ALA A 47 0.70 11.61 13.73
N LYS A 48 -0.52 11.09 13.49
CA LYS A 48 -1.08 9.96 14.22
C LYS A 48 -1.23 8.69 13.40
N MET A 49 -1.04 8.73 12.07
CA MET A 49 -1.28 7.57 11.20
C MET A 49 -0.46 6.35 11.64
N ILE A 50 0.83 6.51 11.92
CA ILE A 50 1.67 5.38 12.34
C ILE A 50 1.18 4.73 13.64
N SER A 51 0.74 5.53 14.62
CA SER A 51 0.18 5.02 15.87
C SER A 51 -1.21 4.41 15.69
N ASP A 52 -2.08 5.08 14.94
CA ASP A 52 -3.48 4.68 14.75
C ASP A 52 -3.56 3.36 13.96
N PHE A 53 -2.65 3.16 13.00
CA PHE A 53 -2.52 1.90 12.26
C PHE A 53 -1.63 0.88 12.96
N ASN A 54 -1.06 1.18 14.14
CA ASN A 54 -0.14 0.33 14.89
C ASN A 54 1.02 -0.21 14.04
N VAL A 55 1.61 0.64 13.20
CA VAL A 55 2.71 0.28 12.31
C VAL A 55 4.02 0.33 13.11
N THR A 56 4.55 -0.83 13.46
CA THR A 56 5.77 -0.93 14.30
C THR A 56 7.03 -1.26 13.51
N ARG A 57 6.89 -1.67 12.24
CA ARG A 57 8.02 -2.12 11.39
C ARG A 57 7.81 -1.74 9.93
N GLN A 58 8.91 -1.42 9.25
CA GLN A 58 8.93 -1.28 7.80
C GLN A 58 9.32 -2.63 7.14
N SER A 59 8.77 -3.02 6.00
CA SER A 59 7.58 -2.46 5.33
C SER A 59 6.31 -3.09 5.91
N THR A 60 5.30 -2.28 6.19
CA THR A 60 3.93 -2.73 6.52
C THR A 60 3.00 -2.27 5.41
N LYS A 61 2.09 -3.15 4.99
CA LYS A 61 1.01 -2.86 4.05
C LYS A 61 -0.30 -3.07 4.78
N VAL A 62 -1.26 -2.19 4.52
CA VAL A 62 -2.59 -2.21 5.11
C VAL A 62 -3.57 -2.03 3.96
N ALA A 63 -4.52 -2.94 3.82
CA ALA A 63 -5.63 -2.81 2.89
C ALA A 63 -6.86 -2.32 3.64
N ILE A 64 -7.54 -1.33 3.08
CA ILE A 64 -8.70 -0.67 3.67
C ILE A 64 -9.82 -0.71 2.65
N ASP A 65 -10.99 -1.23 3.02
CA ASP A 65 -12.15 -1.28 2.13
C ASP A 65 -12.85 0.09 1.98
N ALA A 66 -13.88 0.14 1.12
CA ALA A 66 -14.67 1.35 0.88
C ALA A 66 -15.40 1.90 2.13
N ASN A 67 -15.57 1.09 3.17
CA ASN A 67 -16.17 1.48 4.44
C ASN A 67 -15.12 1.99 5.46
N GLY A 68 -13.85 2.02 5.09
CA GLY A 68 -12.75 2.41 5.98
C GLY A 68 -12.30 1.30 6.93
N ILE A 69 -12.68 0.05 6.68
CA ILE A 69 -12.32 -1.11 7.51
C ILE A 69 -11.02 -1.72 7.02
N ILE A 70 -10.10 -2.01 7.94
CA ILE A 70 -8.86 -2.72 7.63
C ILE A 70 -9.20 -4.20 7.43
N VAL A 71 -9.15 -4.66 6.19
CA VAL A 71 -9.46 -6.04 5.80
C VAL A 71 -8.20 -6.93 5.71
N TYR A 72 -7.03 -6.32 5.51
CA TYR A 72 -5.78 -7.08 5.39
C TYR A 72 -4.56 -6.30 5.88
N ARG A 73 -3.56 -7.05 6.37
CA ARG A 73 -2.28 -6.49 6.83
C ARG A 73 -1.13 -7.45 6.54
N ALA A 74 -0.05 -6.93 5.99
CA ALA A 74 1.17 -7.69 5.72
C ALA A 74 2.43 -6.92 6.12
N GLY A 75 3.38 -7.61 6.72
CA GLY A 75 4.71 -7.11 7.02
C GLY A 75 5.72 -7.27 5.88
N TYR A 76 6.99 -7.09 6.22
CA TYR A 76 8.09 -7.20 5.28
C TYR A 76 8.17 -8.62 4.69
N ARG A 77 8.26 -8.72 3.35
CA ARG A 77 8.28 -9.98 2.58
C ARG A 77 7.04 -10.89 2.69
N GLN A 78 5.96 -10.41 3.29
CA GLN A 78 4.67 -11.10 3.27
C GLN A 78 3.85 -10.65 2.04
N GLY A 79 2.97 -11.54 1.58
CA GLY A 79 2.17 -11.36 0.37
C GLY A 79 2.84 -11.90 -0.89
N ASP A 80 2.30 -12.99 -1.45
CA ASP A 80 2.63 -13.46 -2.79
C ASP A 80 1.64 -12.90 -3.85
N PRO A 81 1.89 -13.05 -5.17
CA PRO A 81 0.98 -12.49 -6.19
C PRO A 81 -0.48 -12.96 -6.07
N ALA A 82 -0.72 -14.22 -5.72
CA ALA A 82 -2.09 -14.76 -5.62
C ALA A 82 -2.81 -14.20 -4.39
N GLU A 83 -2.09 -14.05 -3.28
CA GLU A 83 -2.59 -13.38 -2.08
C GLU A 83 -2.93 -11.92 -2.38
N TRP A 84 -2.06 -11.19 -3.09
CA TRP A 84 -2.34 -9.82 -3.49
C TRP A 84 -3.53 -9.68 -4.42
N GLU A 85 -3.68 -10.60 -5.38
CA GLU A 85 -4.84 -10.62 -6.27
C GLU A 85 -6.14 -10.85 -5.50
N SER A 86 -6.13 -11.74 -4.50
CA SER A 86 -7.30 -11.98 -3.65
C SER A 86 -7.66 -10.74 -2.83
N VAL A 87 -6.67 -10.10 -2.20
CA VAL A 87 -6.89 -8.88 -1.41
C VAL A 87 -7.44 -7.76 -2.29
N LEU A 88 -6.86 -7.53 -3.48
CA LEU A 88 -7.33 -6.48 -4.39
C LEU A 88 -8.75 -6.76 -4.90
N LYS A 89 -9.10 -8.02 -5.19
CA LYS A 89 -10.48 -8.40 -5.55
C LYS A 89 -11.46 -8.13 -4.41
N GLU A 90 -11.09 -8.45 -3.17
CA GLU A 90 -11.93 -8.17 -2.00
C GLU A 90 -12.21 -6.67 -1.86
N LEU A 91 -11.20 -5.83 -2.07
CA LEU A 91 -11.36 -4.36 -2.06
C LEU A 91 -12.33 -3.87 -3.14
N THR A 92 -12.32 -4.47 -4.33
CA THR A 92 -13.25 -4.09 -5.41
C THR A 92 -14.68 -4.61 -5.22
N ALA A 93 -14.85 -5.69 -4.45
CA ALA A 93 -16.14 -6.37 -4.28
C ALA A 93 -17.00 -5.78 -3.15
N ALA A 94 -16.43 -4.98 -2.25
CA ALA A 94 -17.11 -4.41 -1.09
C ALA A 94 -18.02 -3.20 -1.42
N ASN A 95 -18.53 -3.11 -2.65
CA ASN A 95 -19.44 -2.04 -3.12
C ASN A 95 -20.92 -2.46 -3.05
#